data_AF-A0A831UV63-F1
#
_entry.id   AF-A0A831UV63-F1
#
_cell.length_a   1.000
_cell.length_b   1.000
_cell.length_c   1.000
_cell.angle_alpha   90.00
_cell.angle_beta   90.00
_cell.angle_gamma   90.00
#
_symmetry.space_group_name_H-M   'P 1'
#
loop_
_entity.id
_entity.type
_entity.pdbx_description
1 polymer ?
#
loop_
_entity_poly.entity_id
_entity_poly.type
_entity_poly.pdbx_seq_one_letter_code
_entity_poly.pdbx_strand_id
1 'polypeptide(L)'
;MIHNLFVFAASILFWYLCFLLGDGLLRLVSVTITPPLRRFGYAAVLGLGTLGVIALLLSLAGVFNAVAIHFVFALVLVWSWPLVRRQAAAFRFWLSSPAALFRRLKALFQGALFLKLLLVVWLAANFMIVFVPITGHDTLDYHLPIITDLAGKGKMDFAAPIEGYRHLPVLGELIYAIPTVAFFNDRAPFIFQIIQYELVVFLLIIFFEFLRPRLAHRFLLFAAPLLVLG
;
A
#
# COMPACT_ATOMS: atom_id res chain seq x y z
N MET A 1 -8.20 4.21 20.84
CA MET A 1 -7.11 3.18 20.82
C MET A 1 -7.51 1.92 20.06
N ILE A 2 -8.61 1.23 20.39
CA ILE A 2 -9.05 0.00 19.70
C ILE A 2 -9.34 0.25 18.21
N HIS A 3 -10.04 1.33 17.87
CA HIS A 3 -10.32 1.73 16.49
C HIS A 3 -9.03 1.90 15.66
N ASN A 4 -8.01 2.57 16.21
CA ASN A 4 -6.73 2.78 15.52
C ASN A 4 -5.99 1.46 15.28
N LEU A 5 -6.05 0.52 16.24
CA LEU A 5 -5.47 -0.81 16.08
C LEU A 5 -6.16 -1.60 14.97
N PHE A 6 -7.49 -1.51 14.89
CA PHE A 6 -8.26 -2.11 13.81
C PHE A 6 -7.87 -1.52 12.44
N VAL A 7 -7.84 -0.20 12.33
CA VAL A 7 -7.46 0.53 11.10
C VAL A 7 -6.04 0.13 10.65
N PHE A 8 -5.10 0.05 11.58
CA PHE A 8 -3.73 -0.38 11.30
C PHE A 8 -3.66 -1.83 10.83
N ALA A 9 -4.33 -2.75 11.53
CA ALA A 9 -4.36 -4.16 11.15
C ALA A 9 -5.03 -4.39 9.78
N ALA A 10 -6.11 -3.65 9.49
CA ALA A 10 -6.79 -3.68 8.20
C ALA A 10 -5.87 -3.20 7.06
N SER A 11 -5.09 -2.14 7.29
CA SER A 11 -4.13 -1.60 6.32
C SER A 11 -3.02 -2.63 6.01
N ILE A 12 -2.46 -3.25 7.06
CA ILE A 12 -1.46 -4.33 6.90
C ILE A 12 -2.03 -5.50 6.11
N LEU A 13 -3.24 -5.95 6.46
CA LEU A 13 -3.89 -7.06 5.78
C LEU A 13 -4.15 -6.74 4.30
N PHE A 14 -4.61 -5.51 4.00
CA PHE A 14 -4.83 -5.07 2.64
C PHE A 14 -3.55 -5.07 1.80
N TRP A 15 -2.46 -4.52 2.33
CA TRP A 15 -1.17 -4.57 1.64
C TRP A 15 -0.63 -5.98 1.48
N TYR A 16 -0.86 -6.85 2.47
CA TYR A 16 -0.49 -8.25 2.36
C TYR A 16 -1.26 -8.93 1.22
N LEU A 17 -2.55 -8.69 1.09
CA LEU A 17 -3.37 -9.20 -0.03
C LEU A 17 -2.88 -8.63 -1.38
N CYS A 18 -2.55 -7.34 -1.45
CA CYS A 18 -1.94 -6.75 -2.64
C CYS A 18 -0.62 -7.47 -2.99
N PHE A 19 0.27 -7.63 -2.02
CA PHE A 19 1.52 -8.36 -2.21
C PHE A 19 1.30 -9.79 -2.72
N LEU A 20 0.37 -10.54 -2.12
CA LEU A 20 0.07 -11.92 -2.54
C LEU A 20 -0.40 -11.98 -4.00
N LEU A 21 -1.34 -11.09 -4.37
CA LEU A 21 -1.85 -10.99 -5.73
C LEU A 21 -0.72 -10.67 -6.72
N GLY A 22 0.06 -9.62 -6.43
CA GLY A 22 1.16 -9.21 -7.31
C GLY A 22 2.29 -10.23 -7.39
N ASP A 23 2.64 -10.92 -6.30
CA ASP A 23 3.64 -11.99 -6.34
C ASP A 23 3.13 -13.22 -7.10
N GLY A 24 1.83 -13.52 -7.02
CA GLY A 24 1.17 -14.50 -7.88
C GLY A 24 1.32 -14.15 -9.36
N LEU A 25 1.03 -12.90 -9.74
CA LEU A 25 1.18 -12.41 -11.11
C LEU A 25 2.63 -12.43 -11.59
N LEU A 26 3.58 -11.93 -10.79
CA LEU A 26 5.01 -11.96 -11.15
C LEU A 26 5.51 -13.40 -11.39
N ARG A 27 5.03 -14.37 -10.60
CA ARG A 27 5.32 -15.79 -10.82
C ARG A 27 4.68 -16.32 -12.09
N LEU A 28 3.44 -15.93 -12.38
CA LEU A 28 2.73 -16.33 -13.59
C LEU A 28 3.47 -15.90 -14.86
N VAL A 29 4.02 -14.68 -14.86
CA VAL A 29 4.80 -14.14 -15.99
C VAL A 29 6.31 -14.46 -15.90
N SER A 30 6.72 -15.32 -14.96
CA SER A 30 8.11 -15.72 -14.75
C SER A 30 9.10 -14.56 -14.53
N VAL A 31 8.64 -13.45 -13.95
CA VAL A 31 9.51 -12.29 -13.65
C VAL A 31 10.25 -12.52 -12.34
N THR A 32 11.57 -12.62 -12.43
CA THR A 32 12.46 -12.73 -11.27
C THR A 32 13.02 -11.36 -10.89
N ILE A 33 12.62 -10.84 -9.71
CA ILE A 33 13.13 -9.59 -9.16
C ILE A 33 14.04 -9.90 -7.97
N THR A 34 15.29 -9.47 -8.07
CA THR A 34 16.27 -9.48 -6.98
C THR A 34 16.71 -8.02 -6.71
N PRO A 35 16.83 -7.57 -5.44
CA PRO A 35 16.74 -8.31 -4.17
C PRO A 35 15.30 -8.48 -3.59
N PRO A 36 15.11 -9.29 -2.52
CA PRO A 36 13.78 -9.58 -1.94
C PRO A 36 12.94 -8.36 -1.55
N LEU A 37 13.57 -7.29 -1.02
CA LEU A 37 12.87 -6.05 -0.68
C LEU A 37 12.27 -5.37 -1.92
N ARG A 38 13.00 -5.41 -3.04
CA ARG A 38 12.53 -4.90 -4.32
C ARG A 38 11.34 -5.72 -4.82
N ARG A 39 11.43 -7.04 -4.75
CA ARG A 39 10.30 -7.92 -5.11
C ARG A 39 9.05 -7.58 -4.30
N PHE A 40 9.18 -7.33 -3.00
CA PHE A 40 8.06 -6.93 -2.15
C PHE A 40 7.39 -5.64 -2.64
N GLY A 41 8.16 -4.58 -2.87
CA GLY A 41 7.62 -3.30 -3.35
C GLY A 41 6.93 -3.41 -4.72
N TYR A 42 7.57 -4.08 -5.68
CA TYR A 42 6.97 -4.29 -7.02
C TYR A 42 5.71 -5.16 -6.96
N ALA A 43 5.72 -6.24 -6.18
CA ALA A 43 4.55 -7.09 -6.00
C ALA A 43 3.39 -6.34 -5.32
N ALA A 44 3.66 -5.57 -4.27
CA ALA A 44 2.64 -4.78 -3.58
C ALA A 44 1.98 -3.75 -4.51
N VAL A 45 2.77 -2.98 -5.27
CA VAL A 45 2.26 -1.97 -6.21
C VAL A 45 1.51 -2.62 -7.38
N LEU A 46 2.03 -3.72 -7.94
CA LEU A 46 1.35 -4.45 -9.02
C LEU A 46 0.00 -5.01 -8.54
N GLY A 47 -0.03 -5.58 -7.34
CA GLY A 47 -1.25 -6.08 -6.74
C GLY A 47 -2.28 -4.98 -6.45
N LEU A 48 -1.83 -3.83 -5.97
CA LEU A 48 -2.68 -2.65 -5.77
C LEU A 48 -3.33 -2.21 -7.09
N GLY A 49 -2.54 -2.07 -8.16
CA GLY A 49 -3.05 -1.73 -9.48
C GLY A 49 -4.03 -2.78 -10.03
N THR A 50 -3.73 -4.07 -9.82
CA THR A 50 -4.61 -5.17 -10.25
C THR A 50 -5.93 -5.14 -9.48
N LEU A 51 -5.90 -4.93 -8.16
CA LEU A 51 -7.12 -4.77 -7.36
C LEU A 51 -7.92 -3.53 -7.80
N GLY A 52 -7.26 -2.44 -8.17
CA GLY A 52 -7.91 -1.27 -8.76
C GLY A 52 -8.68 -1.60 -10.04
N VAL A 53 -8.07 -2.38 -10.95
CA VAL A 53 -8.74 -2.85 -12.18
C VAL A 53 -9.91 -3.78 -11.84
N ILE A 54 -9.75 -4.71 -10.89
CA ILE A 54 -10.85 -5.57 -10.45
C ILE A 54 -11.99 -4.74 -9.86
N ALA A 55 -11.68 -3.76 -9.01
CA ALA A 55 -12.67 -2.85 -8.44
C ALA A 55 -13.41 -2.06 -9.52
N LEU A 56 -12.70 -1.56 -10.54
CA LEU A 56 -13.32 -0.94 -11.70
C LEU A 56 -14.32 -1.89 -12.39
N LEU A 57 -13.92 -3.13 -12.65
CA LEU A 57 -14.81 -4.12 -13.28
C LEU A 57 -16.04 -4.43 -12.42
N LEU A 58 -15.86 -4.59 -11.10
CA LEU A 58 -16.97 -4.81 -10.16
C LEU A 58 -17.93 -3.60 -10.13
N SER A 59 -17.39 -2.38 -10.13
CA SER A 59 -18.16 -1.14 -10.13
C SER A 59 -18.92 -0.92 -11.43
N LEU A 60 -18.32 -1.25 -12.57
CA LEU A 60 -18.99 -1.21 -13.88
C LEU A 60 -20.09 -2.27 -14.00
N ALA A 61 -19.90 -3.44 -13.38
CA ALA A 61 -20.91 -4.49 -13.30
C ALA A 61 -22.00 -4.21 -12.23
N GLY A 62 -21.86 -3.14 -11.44
CA GLY A 62 -22.80 -2.77 -10.39
C GLY A 62 -22.83 -3.72 -9.19
N VAL A 63 -21.72 -4.42 -8.94
CA VAL A 63 -21.57 -5.39 -7.85
C VAL A 63 -20.42 -5.02 -6.89
N PHE A 64 -20.01 -3.75 -6.85
CA PHE A 64 -18.96 -3.27 -5.95
C PHE A 64 -19.48 -3.17 -4.51
N ASN A 65 -19.45 -4.29 -3.80
CA ASN A 65 -19.88 -4.39 -2.40
C ASN A 65 -18.94 -5.28 -1.59
N ALA A 66 -19.13 -5.31 -0.27
CA ALA A 66 -18.27 -6.04 0.65
C ALA A 66 -18.17 -7.53 0.30
N VAL A 67 -19.30 -8.17 -0.06
CA VAL A 67 -19.35 -9.59 -0.41
C VAL A 67 -18.47 -9.89 -1.63
N ALA A 68 -18.60 -9.09 -2.69
CA ALA A 68 -17.79 -9.26 -3.90
C ALA A 68 -16.30 -9.05 -3.63
N ILE A 69 -15.95 -8.04 -2.83
CA ILE A 69 -14.55 -7.76 -2.47
C ILE A 69 -13.97 -8.87 -1.58
N HIS A 70 -14.71 -9.35 -0.59
CA HIS A 70 -14.29 -10.47 0.25
C HIS A 70 -14.12 -11.76 -0.57
N PHE A 71 -14.98 -11.98 -1.57
CA PHE A 71 -14.82 -13.09 -2.50
C PHE A 71 -13.51 -12.98 -3.29
N VAL A 72 -13.18 -11.78 -3.81
CA VAL A 72 -11.88 -11.53 -4.47
C VAL A 72 -10.72 -11.80 -3.50
N PHE A 73 -10.79 -11.32 -2.26
CA PHE A 73 -9.75 -11.58 -1.26
C PHE A 73 -9.60 -13.07 -0.94
N ALA A 74 -10.72 -13.80 -0.84
CA ALA A 74 -10.70 -15.25 -0.66
C ALA A 74 -10.02 -15.96 -1.83
N LEU A 75 -10.30 -15.55 -3.08
CA LEU A 75 -9.62 -16.09 -4.26
C LEU A 75 -8.11 -15.81 -4.23
N VAL A 76 -7.68 -14.60 -3.84
CA VAL A 76 -6.25 -14.27 -3.68
C VAL A 76 -5.59 -15.17 -2.65
N LEU A 77 -6.24 -15.40 -1.51
CA LEU A 77 -5.73 -16.28 -0.44
C LEU A 77 -5.66 -17.74 -0.87
N VAL A 78 -6.69 -18.25 -1.56
CA VAL A 78 -6.71 -19.62 -2.10
C VAL A 78 -5.60 -19.80 -3.13
N TRP A 79 -5.49 -18.87 -4.08
CA TRP A 79 -4.45 -18.93 -5.11
C TRP A 79 -3.03 -18.85 -4.51
N SER A 80 -2.87 -18.04 -3.46
CA SER A 80 -1.58 -17.84 -2.79
C SER A 80 -1.35 -18.78 -1.60
N TRP A 81 -2.22 -19.76 -1.38
CA TRP A 81 -2.23 -20.60 -0.17
C TRP A 81 -0.88 -21.28 0.14
N PRO A 82 -0.12 -21.82 -0.85
CA PRO A 82 1.19 -22.40 -0.57
C PRO A 82 2.19 -21.39 0.01
N LEU A 83 2.14 -20.13 -0.45
CA LEU A 83 3.00 -19.06 0.05
C LEU A 83 2.56 -18.64 1.46
N VAL A 84 1.26 -18.46 1.67
CA VAL A 84 0.68 -18.11 2.98
C VAL A 84 1.08 -19.16 4.03
N ARG A 85 0.94 -20.46 3.73
CA ARG A 85 1.34 -21.55 4.64
C ARG A 85 2.82 -21.48 5.01
N ARG A 86 3.70 -21.24 4.04
CA ARG A 86 5.16 -21.12 4.28
C ARG A 86 5.48 -19.93 5.18
N GLN A 87 4.86 -18.78 4.92
CA GLN A 87 5.07 -17.58 5.72
C GLN A 87 4.49 -17.72 7.14
N ALA A 88 3.33 -18.34 7.28
CA ALA A 88 2.73 -18.64 8.59
C ALA A 88 3.61 -19.59 9.42
N ALA A 89 4.16 -20.65 8.80
CA ALA A 89 5.08 -21.56 9.47
C ALA A 89 6.36 -20.82 9.92
N ALA A 90 6.92 -19.97 9.06
CA ALA A 90 8.09 -19.17 9.37
C ALA A 90 7.83 -18.15 10.50
N PHE A 91 6.64 -17.52 10.50
CA PHE A 91 6.22 -16.61 11.55
C PHE A 91 6.05 -17.31 12.91
N ARG A 92 5.42 -18.49 12.93
CA ARG A 92 5.30 -19.32 14.14
C ARG A 92 6.69 -19.70 14.68
N PHE A 93 7.63 -20.05 13.81
CA PHE A 93 9.00 -20.31 14.21
C PHE A 93 9.67 -19.09 14.85
N TRP A 94 9.53 -17.88 14.28
CA TRP A 94 10.10 -16.66 14.88
C TRP A 94 9.48 -16.31 16.23
N LEU A 95 8.17 -16.51 16.40
CA LEU A 95 7.51 -16.31 17.68
C LEU A 95 8.01 -17.28 18.75
N SER A 96 8.32 -18.53 18.38
CA SER A 96 8.88 -19.52 19.31
C SER A 96 10.36 -19.29 19.66
N SER A 97 11.06 -18.38 18.96
CA SER A 97 12.47 -18.06 19.21
C SER A 97 12.72 -16.56 19.18
N PRO A 98 12.59 -15.86 20.33
CA PRO A 98 12.83 -14.42 20.42
C PRO A 98 14.20 -13.99 19.89
N ALA A 99 15.24 -14.82 20.06
CA ALA A 99 16.57 -14.57 19.51
C ALA A 99 16.61 -14.64 17.97
N ALA A 100 15.83 -15.53 17.35
CA ALA A 100 15.70 -15.58 15.90
C ALA A 100 14.93 -14.35 15.37
N LEU A 101 13.85 -13.97 16.05
CA LEU A 101 13.09 -12.76 15.72
C LEU A 101 13.97 -11.51 15.81
N PHE A 102 14.69 -11.33 16.92
CA PHE A 102 15.56 -10.18 17.13
C PHE A 102 16.69 -10.11 16.10
N ARG A 103 17.36 -11.25 15.79
CA ARG A 103 18.39 -11.28 14.73
C ARG A 103 17.83 -10.87 13.38
N ARG A 104 16.59 -11.26 13.07
CA ARG A 104 15.94 -10.96 11.78
C ARG A 104 15.48 -9.51 11.71
N LEU A 105 14.95 -8.96 12.79
CA LEU A 105 14.69 -7.53 12.92
C LEU A 105 16.00 -6.75 12.77
N LYS A 106 17.05 -7.12 13.50
CA LYS A 106 18.38 -6.50 13.38
C LYS A 106 18.92 -6.57 11.94
N ALA A 107 18.73 -7.69 11.23
CA ALA A 107 19.13 -7.83 9.84
C ALA A 107 18.33 -6.91 8.89
N LEU A 108 17.02 -6.73 9.13
CA LEU A 108 16.22 -5.70 8.42
C LEU A 108 16.75 -4.29 8.70
N PHE A 109 17.33 -4.06 9.88
CA PHE A 109 18.03 -2.83 10.26
C PHE A 109 19.52 -2.79 9.88
N GLN A 110 20.05 -3.74 9.11
CA GLN A 110 21.43 -3.73 8.61
C GLN A 110 21.45 -3.46 7.10
N GLY A 111 22.15 -2.39 6.67
CA GLY A 111 22.18 -1.93 5.27
C GLY A 111 21.06 -0.96 4.89
N ALA A 112 21.34 0.00 4.00
CA ALA A 112 20.45 1.10 3.58
C ALA A 112 20.17 2.21 4.63
N LEU A 113 21.22 2.78 5.23
CA LEU A 113 21.12 3.91 6.17
C LEU A 113 20.32 5.09 5.60
N PHE A 114 20.49 5.40 4.32
CA PHE A 114 19.77 6.48 3.65
C PHE A 114 18.27 6.21 3.56
N LEU A 115 17.85 5.01 3.13
CA LEU A 115 16.43 4.64 3.09
C LEU A 115 15.82 4.63 4.50
N LYS A 116 16.60 4.27 5.53
CA LYS A 116 16.18 4.35 6.92
C LYS A 116 16.02 5.78 7.41
N LEU A 117 16.96 6.68 7.10
CA LEU A 117 16.84 8.09 7.43
C LEU A 117 15.64 8.70 6.71
N LEU A 118 15.43 8.37 5.44
CA LEU A 118 14.26 8.77 4.68
C LEU A 118 12.98 8.23 5.33
N LEU A 119 12.93 6.94 5.70
CA LEU A 119 11.80 6.31 6.38
C LEU A 119 11.54 6.90 7.77
N VAL A 120 12.58 7.24 8.54
CA VAL A 120 12.46 7.83 9.87
C VAL A 120 12.01 9.28 9.79
N VAL A 121 12.60 10.07 8.89
CA VAL A 121 12.15 11.45 8.61
C VAL A 121 10.73 11.45 8.07
N TRP A 122 10.42 10.50 7.18
CA TRP A 122 9.08 10.33 6.64
C TRP A 122 8.09 9.86 7.72
N LEU A 123 8.41 8.85 8.54
CA LEU A 123 7.57 8.41 9.66
C LEU A 123 7.40 9.52 10.70
N ALA A 124 8.44 10.30 10.99
CA ALA A 124 8.36 11.43 11.91
C ALA A 124 7.49 12.56 11.32
N ALA A 125 7.70 12.92 10.05
CA ALA A 125 6.84 13.87 9.35
C ALA A 125 5.39 13.36 9.33
N ASN A 126 5.16 12.09 9.03
CA ASN A 126 3.83 11.47 8.99
C ASN A 126 3.21 11.32 10.37
N PHE A 127 3.97 11.04 11.43
CA PHE A 127 3.43 11.04 12.79
C PHE A 127 3.00 12.47 13.17
N MET A 128 3.82 13.47 12.86
CA MET A 128 3.46 14.88 13.04
C MET A 128 2.25 15.28 12.17
N ILE A 129 2.08 14.66 11.01
CA ILE A 129 1.05 14.96 10.02
C ILE A 129 -0.25 14.16 10.21
N VAL A 130 -0.21 12.94 10.73
CA VAL A 130 -1.39 12.09 11.00
C VAL A 130 -2.11 12.55 12.28
N PHE A 131 -1.40 13.23 13.18
CA PHE A 131 -1.99 13.91 14.35
C PHE A 131 -2.31 15.39 14.12
N VAL A 132 -1.84 15.95 13.01
CA VAL A 132 -2.45 17.15 12.43
C VAL A 132 -3.64 16.65 11.62
N PRO A 133 -4.82 17.25 11.70
CA PRO A 133 -5.82 16.94 10.70
C PRO A 133 -5.22 17.37 9.35
N ILE A 134 -4.75 16.43 8.52
CA ILE A 134 -4.73 16.66 7.08
C ILE A 134 -6.18 16.62 6.62
N THR A 135 -6.86 17.70 6.99
CA THR A 135 -7.89 18.41 6.26
C THR A 135 -7.23 19.02 5.03
N GLY A 136 -6.65 18.20 4.15
CA GLY A 136 -6.48 18.65 2.78
C GLY A 136 -7.89 18.84 2.25
N HIS A 137 -8.28 20.06 1.88
CA HIS A 137 -9.57 20.34 1.27
C HIS A 137 -9.88 19.30 0.18
N ASP A 138 -8.92 18.94 -0.67
CA ASP A 138 -9.07 17.88 -1.69
C ASP A 138 -9.46 16.50 -1.14
N THR A 139 -9.02 16.13 0.06
CA THR A 139 -9.39 14.84 0.66
C THR A 139 -10.84 14.83 1.13
N LEU A 140 -11.27 15.91 1.79
CA LEU A 140 -12.62 16.01 2.36
C LEU A 140 -13.67 16.45 1.35
N ASP A 141 -13.30 17.35 0.45
CA ASP A 141 -14.20 18.00 -0.50
C ASP A 141 -14.26 17.23 -1.82
N TYR A 142 -13.25 16.40 -2.11
CA TYR A 142 -13.16 15.65 -3.37
C TYR A 142 -13.05 14.13 -3.17
N HIS A 143 -11.93 13.60 -2.65
CA HIS A 143 -11.71 12.14 -2.62
C HIS A 143 -12.74 11.37 -1.77
N LEU A 144 -13.05 11.87 -0.58
CA LEU A 144 -13.93 11.19 0.36
C LEU A 144 -15.38 11.07 -0.16
N PRO A 145 -16.04 12.14 -0.64
CA PRO A 145 -17.37 12.06 -1.24
C PRO A 145 -17.48 11.03 -2.36
N ILE A 146 -16.44 10.89 -3.18
CA ILE A 146 -16.40 9.91 -4.26
C ILE A 146 -16.36 8.50 -3.71
N ILE A 147 -15.44 8.27 -2.76
CA ILE A 147 -15.25 6.96 -2.16
C ILE A 147 -16.54 6.51 -1.47
N THR A 148 -17.21 7.43 -0.75
CA THR A 148 -18.46 7.15 -0.06
C THR A 148 -19.63 6.96 -1.03
N ASP A 149 -19.71 7.72 -2.12
CA ASP A 149 -20.71 7.54 -3.17
C ASP A 149 -20.55 6.18 -3.88
N LEU A 150 -19.32 5.82 -4.28
CA LEU A 150 -19.01 4.51 -4.86
C LEU A 150 -19.33 3.36 -3.89
N ALA A 151 -18.94 3.49 -2.62
CA ALA A 151 -19.22 2.51 -1.59
C ALA A 151 -20.72 2.36 -1.30
N GLY A 152 -21.47 3.47 -1.33
CA GLY A 152 -22.90 3.49 -1.06
C GLY A 152 -23.75 2.97 -2.22
N LYS A 153 -23.42 3.35 -3.46
CA LYS A 153 -24.15 2.92 -4.67
C LYS A 153 -23.75 1.53 -5.15
N GLY A 154 -22.52 1.11 -4.87
CA GLY A 154 -21.93 -0.14 -5.37
C GLY A 154 -21.81 -0.24 -6.89
N LYS A 155 -21.98 0.89 -7.58
CA LYS A 155 -21.88 1.01 -9.04
C LYS A 155 -21.27 2.36 -9.39
N MET A 156 -20.55 2.39 -10.50
CA MET A 156 -20.04 3.63 -11.07
C MET A 156 -21.13 4.28 -11.93
N ASP A 157 -21.58 5.48 -11.55
CA ASP A 157 -22.36 6.34 -12.44
C ASP A 157 -21.52 7.57 -12.84
N PHE A 158 -21.35 7.79 -14.14
CA PHE A 158 -20.68 9.00 -14.66
C PHE A 158 -21.57 10.26 -14.50
N ALA A 159 -22.70 10.14 -13.81
CA ALA A 159 -23.62 11.21 -13.47
C ALA A 159 -23.21 11.79 -12.11
N ALA A 160 -22.43 12.86 -12.15
CA ALA A 160 -21.79 13.39 -10.97
C ALA A 160 -22.77 14.03 -9.97
N PRO A 161 -22.64 13.73 -8.66
CA PRO A 161 -23.16 14.58 -7.59
C PRO A 161 -22.29 15.84 -7.34
N ILE A 162 -21.07 15.90 -7.90
CA ILE A 162 -20.10 17.00 -7.73
C ILE A 162 -19.73 17.58 -9.11
N GLU A 163 -19.87 18.89 -9.28
CA GLU A 163 -19.56 19.58 -10.53
C GLU A 163 -18.08 19.39 -10.92
N GLY A 164 -17.78 19.05 -12.18
CA GLY A 164 -16.42 18.78 -12.67
C GLY A 164 -15.94 17.31 -12.58
N TYR A 165 -16.71 16.43 -11.94
CA TYR A 165 -16.31 15.05 -11.66
C TYR A 165 -16.28 14.10 -12.89
N ARG A 166 -16.90 14.50 -14.01
CA ARG A 166 -17.01 13.69 -15.23
C ARG A 166 -15.67 13.36 -15.91
N HIS A 167 -14.59 14.04 -15.52
CA HIS A 167 -13.29 13.98 -16.22
C HIS A 167 -12.14 13.48 -15.35
N LEU A 168 -12.39 13.11 -14.10
CA LEU A 168 -11.32 12.76 -13.16
C LEU A 168 -10.98 11.25 -13.19
N PRO A 169 -9.70 10.89 -12.99
CA PRO A 169 -9.25 9.51 -13.08
C PRO A 169 -9.70 8.69 -11.86
N VAL A 170 -10.87 8.05 -11.97
CA VAL A 170 -11.57 7.33 -10.89
C VAL A 170 -10.84 6.10 -10.35
N LEU A 171 -9.72 5.68 -10.97
CA LEU A 171 -8.99 4.50 -10.53
C LEU A 171 -8.36 4.67 -9.14
N GLY A 172 -7.87 5.88 -8.82
CA GLY A 172 -7.30 6.16 -7.50
C GLY A 172 -8.35 6.02 -6.40
N GLU A 173 -9.51 6.63 -6.60
CA GLU A 173 -10.62 6.58 -5.66
C GLU A 173 -11.24 5.19 -5.57
N LEU A 174 -11.27 4.41 -6.65
CA LEU A 174 -11.66 2.99 -6.62
C LEU A 174 -10.70 2.18 -5.74
N ILE A 175 -9.39 2.36 -5.89
CA ILE A 175 -8.39 1.69 -5.05
C ILE A 175 -8.63 2.01 -3.56
N TYR A 176 -8.94 3.26 -3.24
CA TYR A 176 -9.24 3.72 -1.89
C TYR A 176 -10.61 3.28 -1.37
N ALA A 177 -11.57 3.03 -2.26
CA ALA A 177 -12.88 2.51 -1.89
C ALA A 177 -12.86 1.03 -1.49
N ILE A 178 -11.93 0.22 -2.04
CA ILE A 178 -11.80 -1.20 -1.70
C ILE A 178 -11.69 -1.44 -0.19
N PRO A 179 -10.70 -0.87 0.53
CA PRO A 179 -10.58 -1.07 1.97
C PRO A 179 -11.77 -0.48 2.75
N THR A 180 -12.33 0.65 2.31
CA THR A 180 -13.51 1.27 2.93
C THR A 180 -14.69 0.29 2.93
N VAL A 181 -14.97 -0.34 1.79
CA VAL A 181 -16.05 -1.32 1.65
C VAL A 181 -15.71 -2.66 2.32
N ALA A 182 -14.48 -3.14 2.17
CA ALA A 182 -14.05 -4.43 2.72
C ALA A 182 -14.03 -4.46 4.26
N PHE A 183 -13.70 -3.34 4.89
CA PHE A 183 -13.55 -3.24 6.35
C PHE A 183 -14.65 -2.44 7.02
N PHE A 184 -15.73 -2.11 6.30
CA PHE A 184 -16.87 -1.33 6.80
C PHE A 184 -16.42 -0.02 7.46
N ASN A 185 -15.50 0.71 6.81
CA ASN A 185 -14.92 1.94 7.34
C ASN A 185 -15.53 3.20 6.67
N ASP A 186 -16.84 3.20 6.50
CA ASP A 186 -17.64 4.21 5.82
C ASP A 186 -17.68 5.57 6.52
N ARG A 187 -17.63 5.59 7.87
CA ARG A 187 -17.80 6.82 8.67
C ARG A 187 -16.54 7.67 8.84
N ALA A 188 -15.36 7.07 8.68
CA ALA A 188 -14.10 7.78 8.78
C ALA A 188 -12.98 6.96 8.14
N PRO A 189 -12.76 7.06 6.81
CA PRO A 189 -11.98 6.06 6.10
C PRO A 189 -10.46 6.30 6.23
N PHE A 190 -9.97 6.41 7.47
CA PHE A 190 -8.56 6.51 7.83
C PHE A 190 -7.68 5.41 7.22
N ILE A 191 -8.27 4.27 6.81
CA ILE A 191 -7.55 3.20 6.11
C ILE A 191 -7.02 3.70 4.74
N PHE A 192 -7.79 4.47 3.96
CA PHE A 192 -7.29 4.95 2.66
C PHE A 192 -6.13 5.94 2.84
N GLN A 193 -6.18 6.79 3.87
CA GLN A 193 -5.10 7.74 4.15
C GLN A 193 -3.81 6.98 4.47
N ILE A 194 -3.88 5.98 5.35
CA ILE A 194 -2.74 5.12 5.68
C ILE A 194 -2.20 4.41 4.43
N ILE A 195 -3.08 3.87 3.59
CA ILE A 195 -2.68 3.23 2.33
C ILE A 195 -1.99 4.22 1.38
N GLN A 196 -2.51 5.44 1.23
CA GLN A 196 -1.91 6.47 0.40
C GLN A 196 -0.49 6.82 0.89
N TYR A 197 -0.31 6.93 2.20
CA TYR A 197 1.02 7.13 2.79
C TYR A 197 1.94 5.92 2.57
N GLU A 198 1.47 4.70 2.84
CA GLU A 198 2.25 3.47 2.65
C GLU A 198 2.63 3.26 1.18
N LEU A 199 1.78 3.65 0.22
CA LEU A 199 2.09 3.64 -1.21
C LEU A 199 3.31 4.51 -1.53
N VAL A 200 3.43 5.69 -0.91
CA VAL A 200 4.61 6.55 -1.07
C VAL A 200 5.88 5.83 -0.61
N VAL A 201 5.82 5.07 0.49
CA VAL A 201 6.97 4.26 0.95
C VAL A 201 7.35 3.20 -0.09
N PHE A 202 6.37 2.48 -0.64
CA PHE A 202 6.64 1.49 -1.68
C PHE A 202 7.25 2.10 -2.94
N LEU A 203 6.72 3.25 -3.38
CA LEU A 203 7.27 3.99 -4.52
C LEU A 203 8.68 4.47 -4.22
N LEU A 204 8.96 5.01 -3.03
CA LEU A 204 10.31 5.42 -2.63
C LEU A 204 11.31 4.26 -2.62
N ILE A 205 10.91 3.07 -2.16
CA ILE A 205 11.73 1.85 -2.24
C ILE A 205 12.04 1.51 -3.70
N ILE A 206 11.03 1.54 -4.58
CA ILE A 206 11.17 1.26 -6.01
C ILE A 206 12.08 2.29 -6.68
N PHE A 207 11.88 3.58 -6.43
CA PHE A 207 12.69 4.67 -6.96
C PHE A 207 14.13 4.61 -6.46
N PHE A 208 14.32 4.39 -5.16
CA PHE A 208 15.65 4.26 -4.57
C PHE A 208 16.41 3.10 -5.21
N GLU A 209 15.81 1.92 -5.34
CA GLU A 209 16.46 0.76 -5.95
C GLU A 209 16.71 0.96 -7.45
N PHE A 210 15.82 1.65 -8.17
CA PHE A 210 16.03 2.02 -9.58
C PHE A 210 17.17 3.02 -9.77
N LEU A 211 17.29 4.00 -8.87
CA LEU A 211 18.30 5.04 -8.94
C LEU A 211 19.64 4.60 -8.35
N ARG A 212 19.67 3.69 -7.37
CA ARG A 212 20.86 3.26 -6.65
C ARG A 212 22.04 2.88 -7.57
N PRO A 213 21.87 2.05 -8.61
CA PRO A 213 22.97 1.75 -9.55
C PRO A 213 23.46 2.98 -10.32
N ARG A 214 22.59 3.95 -10.60
CA ARG A 214 22.91 5.19 -11.33
C ARG A 214 23.53 6.26 -10.43
N LEU A 215 23.18 6.25 -9.14
CA LEU A 215 23.69 7.15 -8.11
C LEU A 215 25.04 6.70 -7.56
N ALA A 216 25.39 5.42 -7.63
CA ALA A 216 26.66 4.87 -7.18
C ALA A 216 27.90 5.58 -7.78
N HIS A 217 27.75 6.24 -8.94
CA HIS A 217 28.82 7.00 -9.59
C HIS A 217 28.66 8.53 -9.54
N ARG A 218 27.51 9.06 -9.10
CA ARG A 218 27.18 10.50 -9.24
C ARG A 218 26.68 11.19 -7.96
N PHE A 219 26.21 10.45 -6.95
CA PHE A 219 25.78 11.04 -5.68
C PHE A 219 26.95 11.69 -4.91
N LEU A 220 28.17 11.18 -5.07
CA LEU A 220 29.36 11.81 -4.50
C LEU A 220 29.66 13.20 -5.09
N LEU A 221 29.17 13.53 -6.30
CA LEU A 221 29.31 14.87 -6.89
C LEU A 221 28.33 15.89 -6.29
N PHE A 222 27.16 15.44 -5.79
CA PHE A 222 26.21 16.32 -5.10
C PHE A 222 26.46 16.42 -3.60
N ALA A 223 27.16 15.43 -3.01
CA ALA A 223 27.62 15.49 -1.63
C ALA A 223 28.96 16.23 -1.46
N ALA A 224 29.78 16.33 -2.50
CA ALA A 224 31.07 17.03 -2.46
C ALA A 224 30.97 18.53 -2.09
N PRO A 225 29.99 19.32 -2.57
CA PRO A 225 29.85 20.72 -2.14
C PRO A 225 29.43 20.88 -0.68
N LEU A 226 28.64 19.94 -0.15
CA LEU A 226 28.17 19.96 1.24
C LEU A 226 29.25 19.54 2.24
N LEU A 227 30.26 18.77 1.80
CA LEU A 227 31.42 18.39 2.62
C LEU A 227 32.55 19.42 2.59
N VAL A 228 32.54 20.37 1.65
CA VAL A 228 33.50 21.49 1.60
C VAL A 228 33.01 22.72 2.38
N LEU A 229 31.72 22.74 2.75
CA LEU A 229 31.07 23.83 3.49
C LEU A 229 30.73 23.48 4.96
N GLY A 230 31.23 22.35 5.48
CA GLY A 230 31.04 21.90 6.85
C GLY A 230 32.37 21.71 7.59
#